data_AF-A0A5M6DIZ4-F1
#
_entry.id   AF-A0A5M6DIZ4-F1
#
_cell.length_a   1.000
_cell.length_b   1.000
_cell.length_c   1.000
_cell.angle_alpha   90.00
_cell.angle_beta   90.00
_cell.angle_gamma   90.00
#
_symmetry.space_group_name_H-M   'P 1'
#
loop_
_entity.id
_entity.type
_entity.pdbx_description
1 polymer ?
#
loop_
_entity_poly.entity_id
_entity_poly.type
_entity_poly.pdbx_seq_one_letter_code
_entity_poly.pdbx_strand_id
1 'polypeptide(L)'
;MSRLDIQLDEISGEEPVEIVWPAGAEVDVADLRQRLVREIDRHRQRIPLDLRRVDGAPPELVELLADMRNYARSKSKVLSTGRILPELRRALEERARRPVGSSRAPSCKDESDAASELARDILNKSTKTEYDLSNAKRLERKERHRRRRKSSKRNYWKLAGIILAGAIAAASVEFWIILQEDERVYIPEKTYESR
;
A
#
# COMPACT_ATOMS: atom_id res chain seq x y z
N MET A 1 -4.83 2.95 15.92
CA MET A 1 -4.06 2.79 14.69
C MET A 1 -2.69 2.27 15.05
N SER A 2 -2.15 1.38 14.23
CA SER A 2 -0.85 0.75 14.46
C SER A 2 0.27 1.67 13.99
N ARG A 3 1.36 1.74 14.76
CA ARG A 3 2.64 2.36 14.37
C ARG A 3 3.09 2.06 12.92
N LEU A 4 2.60 0.97 12.35
CA LEU A 4 2.80 0.54 10.97
C LEU A 4 2.40 1.59 9.92
N ASP A 5 1.32 2.35 10.09
CA ASP A 5 0.93 3.32 9.04
C ASP A 5 1.94 4.46 8.91
N ILE A 6 2.43 4.94 10.05
CA ILE A 6 3.47 5.98 10.11
C ILE A 6 4.79 5.43 9.53
N GLN A 7 5.16 4.20 9.90
CA GLN A 7 6.36 3.56 9.37
C GLN A 7 6.28 3.30 7.85
N LEU A 8 5.09 2.94 7.35
CA LEU A 8 4.89 2.74 5.92
C LEU A 8 4.92 4.07 5.15
N ASP A 9 4.44 5.15 5.76
CA ASP A 9 4.56 6.50 5.20
C ASP A 9 6.05 6.93 5.15
N GLU A 10 6.82 6.68 6.22
CA GLU A 10 8.27 6.94 6.26
C GLU A 10 9.05 6.14 5.21
N ILE A 11 8.72 4.86 5.04
CA ILE A 11 9.36 3.99 4.04
C ILE A 11 8.99 4.42 2.62
N SER A 12 7.79 4.98 2.42
CA SER A 12 7.35 5.44 1.10
C SER A 12 8.16 6.63 0.60
N GLY A 13 8.75 7.41 1.52
CA GLY A 13 9.52 8.62 1.21
C GLY A 13 8.67 9.76 0.63
N GLU A 14 7.34 9.63 0.63
CA GLU A 14 6.41 10.63 0.14
C GLU A 14 6.25 11.76 1.17
N GLU A 15 6.26 13.01 0.69
CA GLU A 15 6.06 14.17 1.55
C GLU A 15 4.62 14.22 2.10
N PRO A 16 4.42 14.51 3.39
CA PRO A 16 3.09 14.61 3.97
C PRO A 16 2.37 15.88 3.49
N VAL A 17 1.15 15.70 3.01
CA VAL A 17 0.25 16.80 2.63
C VAL A 17 -0.34 17.40 3.88
N GLU A 18 0.07 18.62 4.21
CA GLU A 18 -0.43 19.35 5.37
C GLU A 18 -1.78 20.02 5.09
N ILE A 19 -2.75 19.74 5.95
CA ILE A 19 -4.06 20.40 5.98
C ILE A 19 -4.17 21.23 7.25
N VAL A 20 -4.48 22.51 7.07
CA VAL A 20 -4.69 23.47 8.16
C VAL A 20 -6.15 23.86 8.18
N TRP A 21 -6.80 23.69 9.32
CA TRP A 21 -8.20 24.06 9.52
C TRP A 21 -8.39 24.57 10.95
N PRO A 22 -8.13 25.87 11.18
CA PRO A 22 -8.29 26.47 12.50
C PRO A 22 -9.77 26.53 12.92
N ALA A 23 -10.02 26.51 14.22
CA ALA A 23 -11.37 26.72 14.74
C ALA A 23 -11.96 28.08 14.28
N GLY A 24 -13.14 28.05 13.66
CA GLY A 24 -13.86 29.25 13.22
C GLY A 24 -13.32 29.91 11.94
N ALA A 25 -12.34 29.30 11.26
CA ALA A 25 -11.89 29.77 9.96
C ALA A 25 -12.86 29.33 8.85
N GLU A 26 -13.21 30.26 7.95
CA GLU A 26 -13.84 29.91 6.68
C GLU A 26 -12.76 29.38 5.73
N VAL A 27 -12.78 28.06 5.50
CA VAL A 27 -11.90 27.39 4.55
C VAL A 27 -12.71 27.07 3.29
N ASP A 28 -12.19 27.46 2.13
CA ASP A 28 -12.80 27.08 0.85
C ASP A 28 -12.64 25.57 0.60
N VAL A 29 -13.73 24.84 0.80
CA VAL A 29 -13.77 23.38 0.63
C VAL A 29 -13.55 22.97 -0.83
N ALA A 30 -13.95 23.80 -1.79
CA ALA A 30 -13.79 23.50 -3.20
C ALA A 30 -12.32 23.61 -3.62
N ASP A 31 -11.63 24.65 -3.15
CA ASP A 31 -10.19 24.80 -3.38
C ASP A 31 -9.39 23.66 -2.71
N LEU A 32 -9.71 23.35 -1.44
CA LEU A 32 -9.07 22.23 -0.74
C LEU A 32 -9.30 20.90 -1.46
N ARG A 33 -10.51 20.67 -1.99
CA ARG A 33 -10.82 19.47 -2.79
C ARG A 33 -9.93 19.41 -4.03
N GLN A 34 -9.80 20.50 -4.78
CA GLN A 34 -8.95 20.53 -5.97
C GLN A 34 -7.48 20.28 -5.62
N ARG A 35 -6.99 20.91 -4.54
CA ARG A 35 -5.63 20.69 -4.03
C ARG A 35 -5.40 19.22 -3.69
N LEU A 36 -6.31 18.59 -2.95
CA LEU A 36 -6.19 17.17 -2.60
C LEU A 36 -6.23 16.24 -3.82
N VAL A 37 -7.08 16.53 -4.82
CA VAL A 37 -7.09 15.76 -6.07
C VAL A 37 -5.73 15.83 -6.77
N ARG A 38 -5.15 17.03 -6.89
CA ARG A 38 -3.82 17.21 -7.49
C ARG A 38 -2.74 16.43 -6.75
N GLU A 39 -2.73 16.49 -5.42
CA GLU A 39 -1.75 15.72 -4.62
C GLU A 39 -1.97 14.22 -4.77
N ILE A 40 -3.22 13.75 -4.74
CA ILE A 40 -3.54 12.33 -4.95
C ILE A 40 -3.06 11.86 -6.31
N ASP A 41 -3.22 12.63 -7.37
CA ASP A 41 -2.71 12.27 -8.69
C ASP A 41 -1.18 12.30 -8.77
N ARG A 42 -0.52 13.24 -8.07
CA ARG A 42 0.95 13.39 -8.00
C ARG A 42 1.68 12.24 -7.30
N HIS A 43 1.19 11.81 -6.13
CA HIS A 43 1.84 10.76 -5.34
C HIS A 43 1.76 9.39 -6.01
N ARG A 44 2.72 8.48 -5.75
CA ARG A 44 2.74 7.17 -6.43
C ARG A 44 1.75 6.18 -5.86
N GLN A 45 1.77 5.96 -4.55
CA GLN A 45 1.04 4.86 -3.93
C GLN A 45 0.39 5.20 -2.59
N ARG A 46 1.11 5.88 -1.70
CA ARG A 46 0.57 6.39 -0.42
C ARG A 46 0.55 7.90 -0.45
N ILE A 47 -0.50 8.47 0.13
CA ILE A 47 -0.65 9.92 0.31
C ILE A 47 -0.74 10.15 1.82
N PRO A 48 0.39 10.46 2.48
CA PRO A 48 0.38 10.79 3.89
C PRO A 48 -0.28 12.15 4.10
N LEU A 49 -1.33 12.20 4.91
CA LEU A 49 -1.97 13.44 5.34
C LEU A 49 -1.49 13.82 6.74
N ASP A 50 -1.11 15.09 6.90
CA ASP A 50 -0.87 15.70 8.21
C ASP A 50 -2.07 16.57 8.59
N LEU A 51 -2.84 16.09 9.56
CA LEU A 51 -4.09 16.68 10.05
C LEU A 51 -3.94 17.21 11.48
N ARG A 52 -2.70 17.44 11.94
CA ARG A 52 -2.43 17.92 13.31
C ARG A 52 -2.83 19.38 13.52
N ARG A 53 -2.95 20.16 12.45
CA ARG A 53 -3.40 21.56 12.46
C ARG A 53 -4.88 21.73 12.13
N VAL A 54 -5.67 20.68 12.35
CA VAL A 54 -7.13 20.70 12.21
C VAL A 54 -7.71 20.70 13.61
N ASP A 55 -8.41 21.78 13.97
CA ASP A 55 -9.05 21.88 15.26
C ASP A 55 -10.40 21.14 15.24
N GLY A 56 -10.59 20.22 16.20
CA GLY A 56 -11.84 19.47 16.34
C GLY A 56 -12.07 18.47 15.21
N ALA A 57 -13.31 18.44 14.71
CA ALA A 57 -13.74 17.58 13.61
C ALA A 57 -14.76 18.30 12.71
N PRO A 58 -14.34 19.25 11.87
CA PRO A 58 -15.24 19.98 10.99
C PRO A 58 -15.99 18.99 10.07
N PRO A 59 -17.34 19.02 10.04
CA PRO A 59 -18.12 18.02 9.31
C PRO A 59 -17.83 18.06 7.80
N GLU A 60 -17.63 19.25 7.24
CA GLU A 60 -17.31 19.43 5.81
C GLU A 60 -15.98 18.77 5.46
N LEU A 61 -14.98 18.91 6.34
CA LEU A 61 -13.68 18.27 6.16
C LEU A 61 -13.78 16.74 6.29
N VAL A 62 -14.56 16.24 7.24
CA VAL A 62 -14.78 14.78 7.40
C VAL A 62 -15.41 14.17 6.15
N GLU A 63 -16.40 14.85 5.57
CA GLU A 63 -17.03 14.44 4.31
C GLU A 63 -16.04 14.50 3.14
N LEU A 64 -15.30 15.59 3.00
CA LEU A 64 -14.28 15.73 1.98
C LEU A 64 -13.21 14.63 2.07
N LEU A 65 -12.71 14.34 3.27
CA LEU A 65 -11.71 13.28 3.47
C LEU A 65 -12.26 11.89 3.15
N ALA A 66 -13.55 11.66 3.40
CA ALA A 66 -14.21 10.41 3.01
C ALA A 66 -14.31 10.28 1.47
N ASP A 67 -14.68 11.36 0.77
CA ASP A 67 -14.69 11.42 -0.69
C ASP A 67 -13.29 11.18 -1.27
N MET A 68 -12.29 11.88 -0.73
CA MET A 68 -10.90 11.77 -1.20
C MET A 68 -10.32 10.38 -0.94
N ARG A 69 -10.73 9.71 0.13
CA ARG A 69 -10.37 8.30 0.36
C ARG A 69 -10.94 7.39 -0.73
N ASN A 70 -12.18 7.62 -1.16
CA ASN A 70 -12.79 6.85 -2.24
C ASN A 70 -12.13 7.16 -3.59
N TYR A 71 -11.79 8.42 -3.84
CA TYR A 71 -11.04 8.84 -5.02
C TYR A 71 -9.64 8.23 -5.07
N ALA A 72 -8.88 8.27 -3.98
CA ALA A 72 -7.57 7.61 -3.91
C ALA A 72 -7.68 6.11 -4.17
N ARG A 73 -8.71 5.44 -3.62
CA ARG A 73 -8.98 4.02 -3.87
C ARG A 73 -9.29 3.72 -5.33
N SER A 74 -10.04 4.57 -6.03
CA SER A 74 -10.31 4.37 -7.47
C SER A 74 -9.04 4.47 -8.32
N LYS A 75 -8.04 5.22 -7.84
CA LYS A 75 -6.68 5.31 -8.41
C LYS A 75 -5.73 4.21 -7.91
N SER A 76 -6.20 3.23 -7.16
CA SER A 76 -5.37 2.20 -6.50
C SER A 76 -4.31 2.75 -5.53
N LYS A 77 -4.57 3.91 -4.93
CA LYS A 77 -3.70 4.58 -3.95
C LYS A 77 -4.34 4.53 -2.55
N VAL A 78 -3.50 4.74 -1.54
CA VAL A 78 -3.92 4.74 -0.13
C VAL A 78 -3.75 6.13 0.46
N LEU A 79 -4.85 6.75 0.84
CA LEU A 79 -4.86 7.97 1.64
C LEU A 79 -4.58 7.60 3.11
N SER A 80 -3.40 7.94 3.61
CA SER A 80 -2.96 7.65 4.98
C SER A 80 -3.26 8.83 5.89
N THR A 81 -4.01 8.61 6.96
CA THR A 81 -4.32 9.62 7.99
C THR A 81 -3.52 9.36 9.27
N GLY A 82 -2.26 8.93 9.15
CA GLY A 82 -1.41 8.53 10.27
C GLY A 82 -1.14 9.65 11.29
N ARG A 83 -1.16 10.91 10.87
CA ARG A 83 -0.93 12.09 11.70
C ARG A 83 -2.22 12.87 11.92
N ILE A 84 -3.11 12.32 12.75
CA ILE A 84 -4.46 12.85 13.00
C ILE A 84 -4.73 13.04 14.50
N LEU A 85 -5.47 14.09 14.85
CA LEU A 85 -5.95 14.28 16.22
C LEU A 85 -7.04 13.26 16.59
N PRO A 86 -7.16 12.87 17.87
CA PRO A 86 -8.12 11.85 18.31
C PRO A 86 -9.59 12.17 17.97
N GLU A 87 -9.98 13.45 18.01
CA GLU A 87 -11.35 13.90 17.77
C GLU A 87 -11.77 13.69 16.31
N LEU A 88 -11.00 14.24 15.37
CA LEU A 88 -11.21 14.04 13.93
C LEU A 88 -11.17 12.55 13.57
N ARG A 89 -10.31 11.78 14.23
CA ARG A 89 -10.23 10.34 14.03
C ARG A 89 -11.51 9.62 14.44
N ARG A 90 -12.09 9.96 15.60
CA ARG A 90 -13.37 9.40 16.04
C ARG A 90 -14.47 9.73 15.04
N ALA A 91 -14.52 10.96 14.54
CA ALA A 91 -15.50 11.39 13.54
C ALA A 91 -15.38 10.59 12.23
N LEU A 92 -14.15 10.37 11.72
CA LEU A 92 -13.92 9.53 10.54
C LEU A 92 -14.28 8.06 10.76
N GLU A 93 -13.95 7.49 11.93
CA GLU A 93 -14.31 6.11 12.29
C GLU A 93 -15.82 5.94 12.42
N GLU A 94 -16.52 6.91 13.02
CA GLU A 94 -17.98 6.91 13.12
C GLU A 94 -18.64 7.01 11.74
N ARG A 95 -18.16 7.92 10.88
CA ARG A 95 -18.66 8.05 9.51
C ARG A 95 -18.47 6.77 8.70
N ALA A 96 -17.34 6.09 8.88
CA ALA A 96 -17.06 4.82 8.21
C ALA A 96 -17.95 3.66 8.69
N ARG A 97 -18.46 3.73 9.93
CA ARG A 97 -19.39 2.73 10.49
C ARG A 97 -20.84 2.99 10.09
N ARG A 98 -21.20 4.21 9.67
CA ARG A 98 -22.55 4.49 9.16
C ARG A 98 -22.71 3.85 7.77
N PRO A 99 -23.68 2.95 7.58
CA PRO A 99 -23.92 2.33 6.28
C PRO A 99 -24.29 3.41 5.26
N VAL A 100 -23.57 3.41 4.13
CA VAL A 100 -23.90 4.22 2.96
C VAL A 100 -25.24 3.70 2.44
N GLY A 101 -26.33 4.41 2.76
CA GLY A 101 -27.70 3.96 2.46
C GLY A 101 -28.73 4.15 3.58
N SER A 102 -28.35 4.67 4.76
CA SER A 102 -29.29 5.08 5.81
C SER A 102 -30.03 6.39 5.46
N SER A 103 -30.59 6.48 4.25
CA SER A 103 -31.79 7.26 4.04
C SER A 103 -32.89 6.46 4.71
N ARG A 104 -33.29 6.86 5.91
CA ARG A 104 -34.44 6.30 6.63
C ARG A 104 -35.68 6.58 5.79
N ALA A 105 -35.99 5.70 4.83
CA ALA A 105 -37.27 5.70 4.16
C ALA A 105 -38.35 5.47 5.23
N PRO A 106 -39.45 6.23 5.21
CA PRO A 106 -40.51 6.05 6.18
C PRO A 106 -41.13 4.66 5.95
N SER A 107 -41.07 3.83 6.98
CA SER A 107 -41.95 2.68 7.24
C SER A 107 -42.42 1.87 6.01
N CYS A 108 -41.70 0.78 5.71
CA CYS A 108 -42.35 -0.42 5.19
C CYS A 108 -42.00 -1.55 6.16
N LYS A 109 -42.88 -1.75 7.16
CA LYS A 109 -42.66 -2.66 8.28
C LYS A 109 -42.95 -4.13 7.95
N ASP A 110 -43.48 -4.44 6.78
CA ASP A 110 -44.06 -5.77 6.55
C ASP A 110 -43.11 -6.80 5.91
N GLU A 111 -41.97 -6.39 5.32
CA GLU A 111 -41.01 -7.33 4.70
C GLU A 111 -39.80 -7.64 5.59
N SER A 112 -39.54 -6.83 6.63
CA SER A 112 -38.36 -6.99 7.50
C SER A 112 -38.50 -8.12 8.51
N ASP A 113 -39.72 -8.49 8.89
CA ASP A 113 -39.96 -9.57 9.85
C ASP A 113 -39.73 -10.95 9.19
N ALA A 114 -40.11 -11.11 7.92
CA ALA A 114 -39.89 -12.35 7.16
C ALA A 114 -38.39 -12.65 6.93
N ALA A 115 -37.59 -11.61 6.62
CA ALA A 115 -36.15 -11.78 6.46
C ALA A 115 -35.44 -12.03 7.81
N SER A 116 -35.95 -11.44 8.90
CA SER A 116 -35.42 -11.66 10.25
C SER A 116 -35.75 -13.05 10.80
N GLU A 117 -36.93 -13.60 10.48
CA GLU A 117 -37.26 -15.00 10.81
C GLU A 117 -36.39 -15.97 10.03
N LEU A 118 -36.19 -15.74 8.73
CA LEU A 118 -35.33 -16.58 7.89
C LEU A 118 -33.87 -16.58 8.37
N ALA A 119 -33.36 -15.43 8.82
CA ALA A 119 -32.03 -15.33 9.42
C ALA A 119 -31.93 -16.05 10.78
N ARG A 120 -32.97 -15.96 11.62
CA ARG A 120 -33.02 -16.70 12.90
C ARG A 120 -33.13 -18.20 12.68
N ASP A 121 -33.85 -18.65 11.66
CA ASP A 121 -34.01 -20.07 11.35
C ASP A 121 -32.71 -20.69 10.79
N ILE A 122 -31.94 -19.94 10.01
CA ILE A 122 -30.58 -20.33 9.57
C ILE A 122 -29.62 -20.41 10.77
N LEU A 123 -29.66 -19.45 11.68
CA LEU A 123 -28.83 -19.45 12.89
C LEU A 123 -29.18 -20.64 13.80
N ASN A 124 -30.46 -20.92 14.02
CA ASN A 124 -30.91 -22.05 14.86
C ASN A 124 -30.67 -23.43 14.21
N LYS A 125 -30.65 -23.52 12.88
CA LYS A 125 -30.21 -24.74 12.18
C LYS A 125 -28.70 -24.97 12.31
N SER A 126 -27.90 -23.90 12.42
CA SER A 126 -26.44 -24.00 12.56
C SER A 126 -25.95 -24.40 13.96
N THR A 127 -26.77 -24.25 15.01
CA THR A 127 -26.41 -24.61 16.40
C THR A 127 -26.58 -26.10 16.71
N LYS A 128 -27.27 -26.88 15.86
CA LYS A 128 -27.46 -28.33 16.04
C LYS A 128 -26.41 -29.20 15.36
N THR A 129 -25.49 -28.62 14.59
CA THR A 129 -24.34 -29.35 14.07
C THR A 129 -23.12 -28.90 14.84
N GLU A 130 -22.65 -29.72 15.78
CA GLU A 130 -21.29 -29.61 16.30
C GLU A 130 -20.35 -29.50 15.10
N TYR A 131 -19.89 -28.28 14.89
CA TYR A 131 -18.97 -27.95 13.81
C TYR A 131 -17.67 -28.66 14.14
N ASP A 132 -17.36 -29.75 13.43
CA ASP A 132 -16.12 -30.49 13.60
C ASP A 132 -14.94 -29.61 13.13
N LEU A 133 -14.43 -28.82 14.07
CA LEU A 133 -13.31 -27.87 13.92
C LEU A 133 -11.98 -28.57 13.60
N SER A 134 -11.95 -29.90 13.50
CA SER A 134 -10.74 -30.67 13.17
C SER A 134 -10.26 -30.44 11.73
N ASN A 135 -11.19 -30.23 10.78
CA ASN A 135 -10.85 -30.03 9.37
C ASN A 135 -10.40 -28.59 9.05
N ALA A 136 -10.91 -27.59 9.76
CA ALA A 136 -10.52 -26.18 9.58
C ALA A 136 -9.04 -25.95 9.95
N LYS A 137 -8.54 -26.58 11.03
CA LYS A 137 -7.12 -26.50 11.42
C LYS A 137 -6.16 -27.18 10.42
N ARG A 138 -6.62 -28.21 9.70
CA ARG A 138 -5.81 -28.89 8.67
C ARG A 138 -5.65 -28.05 7.40
N LEU A 139 -6.68 -27.27 7.03
CA LEU A 139 -6.61 -26.38 5.87
C LEU A 139 -5.62 -25.22 6.11
N GLU A 140 -5.67 -24.62 7.30
CA GLU A 140 -4.83 -23.45 7.64
C GLU A 140 -3.32 -23.81 7.72
N ARG A 141 -2.99 -25.02 8.21
CA ARG A 141 -1.59 -25.52 8.21
C ARG A 141 -1.05 -25.71 6.79
N LYS A 142 -1.88 -26.17 5.85
CA LYS A 142 -1.46 -26.44 4.46
C LYS A 142 -1.20 -25.15 3.67
N GLU A 143 -1.96 -24.08 3.92
CA GLU A 143 -1.74 -22.78 3.28
C GLU A 143 -0.51 -22.03 3.81
N ARG A 144 -0.24 -22.09 5.12
CA ARG A 144 0.97 -21.47 5.70
C ARG A 144 2.26 -22.07 5.12
N HIS A 145 2.28 -23.38 4.84
CA HIS A 145 3.42 -24.02 4.18
C HIS A 145 3.58 -23.63 2.70
N ARG A 146 2.49 -23.42 1.95
CA ARG A 146 2.55 -22.94 0.56
C ARG A 146 3.07 -21.51 0.44
N ARG A 147 2.68 -20.61 1.35
CA ARG A 147 3.16 -19.21 1.34
C ARG A 147 4.66 -19.09 1.66
N ARG A 148 5.21 -19.95 2.53
CA ARG A 148 6.66 -19.97 2.83
C ARG A 148 7.52 -20.44 1.64
N ARG A 149 7.04 -21.37 0.81
CA ARG A 149 7.81 -21.87 -0.36
C ARG A 149 7.91 -20.87 -1.52
N LYS A 150 6.93 -19.96 -1.70
CA LYS A 150 6.99 -18.94 -2.77
C LYS A 150 7.92 -17.77 -2.46
N SER A 151 8.11 -17.42 -1.20
CA SER A 151 9.02 -16.33 -0.77
C SER A 151 10.50 -16.68 -1.01
N SER A 152 10.90 -17.92 -0.75
CA SER A 152 12.30 -18.36 -0.87
C SER A 152 12.85 -18.34 -2.30
N LYS A 153 12.02 -18.60 -3.33
CA LYS A 153 12.48 -18.58 -4.73
C LYS A 153 12.90 -17.18 -5.21
N ARG A 154 12.24 -16.11 -4.75
CA ARG A 154 12.57 -14.74 -5.17
C ARG A 154 13.97 -14.29 -4.72
N ASN A 155 14.43 -14.77 -3.57
CA ASN A 155 15.76 -14.43 -3.07
C ASN A 155 16.86 -15.17 -3.85
N TYR A 156 16.58 -16.39 -4.33
CA TYR A 156 17.52 -17.16 -5.13
C TYR A 156 17.81 -16.49 -6.50
N TRP A 157 16.77 -15.97 -7.17
CA TRP A 157 16.94 -15.23 -8.43
C TRP A 157 17.74 -13.93 -8.26
N LYS A 158 17.55 -13.22 -7.14
CA LYS A 158 18.37 -12.03 -6.82
C LYS A 158 19.83 -12.39 -6.61
N LEU A 159 20.11 -13.45 -5.85
CA LEU A 159 21.47 -13.89 -5.59
C LEU A 159 22.16 -14.38 -6.88
N ALA A 160 21.46 -15.16 -7.70
CA ALA A 160 21.96 -15.61 -9.01
C ALA A 160 22.28 -14.42 -9.94
N GLY A 161 21.44 -13.38 -9.93
CA GLY A 161 21.69 -12.15 -10.68
C GLY A 161 22.95 -11.42 -10.24
N ILE A 162 23.22 -11.35 -8.94
CA ILE A 162 24.44 -10.72 -8.39
C ILE A 162 25.69 -11.51 -8.80
N ILE A 163 25.65 -12.84 -8.68
CA ILE A 163 26.78 -13.70 -9.06
C ILE A 163 27.08 -13.57 -10.56
N LEU A 164 26.04 -13.59 -11.40
CA LEU A 164 26.20 -13.45 -12.85
C LEU A 164 26.78 -12.08 -13.23
N ALA A 165 26.29 -10.99 -12.62
CA ALA A 165 26.81 -9.65 -12.85
C ALA A 165 28.29 -9.53 -12.44
N GLY A 166 28.67 -10.14 -11.31
CA GLY A 166 30.07 -10.18 -10.87
C GLY A 166 30.98 -10.93 -11.84
N ALA A 167 30.53 -12.08 -12.36
CA ALA A 167 31.29 -12.87 -13.33
C ALA A 167 31.50 -12.11 -14.65
N ILE A 168 30.48 -11.40 -15.15
CA ILE A 168 30.59 -10.58 -16.37
C ILE A 168 31.58 -9.43 -16.17
N ALA A 169 31.54 -8.77 -15.01
CA ALA A 169 32.47 -7.69 -14.69
C ALA A 169 33.92 -8.18 -14.65
N ALA A 170 34.19 -9.33 -14.03
CA ALA A 170 35.52 -9.93 -13.97
C ALA A 170 36.04 -10.27 -15.38
N ALA A 171 35.23 -10.94 -16.21
CA ALA A 171 35.60 -11.27 -17.58
C ALA A 171 35.87 -10.03 -18.44
N SER A 172 35.14 -8.93 -18.21
CA SER A 172 35.35 -7.67 -18.93
C SER A 172 36.68 -7.01 -18.58
N VAL A 173 37.09 -7.09 -17.30
CA VAL A 173 38.38 -6.57 -16.84
C VAL A 173 39.54 -7.40 -17.39
N GLU A 174 39.43 -8.74 -17.34
CA GLU A 174 40.44 -9.64 -17.92
C GLU A 174 40.60 -9.40 -19.43
N PHE A 175 39.48 -9.27 -20.16
CA PHE A 175 39.52 -8.98 -21.59
C PHE A 175 40.19 -7.63 -21.90
N TRP A 176 39.94 -6.60 -21.07
CA TRP A 176 40.56 -5.28 -21.25
C TRP A 176 42.07 -5.31 -20.98
N ILE A 177 42.53 -6.10 -19.99
CA ILE A 177 43.96 -6.28 -19.70
C ILE A 177 44.66 -6.99 -20.85
N ILE A 178 44.09 -8.09 -21.36
CA ILE A 178 44.65 -8.85 -22.49
C ILE A 178 44.77 -7.95 -23.73
N LEU A 179 43.75 -7.15 -24.02
CA LEU A 179 43.78 -6.22 -25.17
C LEU A 179 44.89 -5.16 -25.07
N GLN A 180 45.28 -4.77 -23.86
CA GLN A 180 46.40 -3.83 -23.67
C GLN A 180 47.78 -4.49 -23.75
N GLU A 181 47.88 -5.80 -23.52
CA GLU A 181 49.15 -6.52 -23.57
C GLU A 181 49.59 -6.85 -25.01
N ASP A 182 48.65 -7.06 -25.94
CA ASP A 182 48.95 -7.36 -27.35
C ASP A 182 49.60 -6.18 -28.12
N GLU A 183 49.47 -4.93 -27.66
CA GLU A 183 50.10 -3.76 -28.29
C GLU A 183 51.61 -3.61 -27.98
N ARG A 184 52.21 -4.47 -27.14
CA ARG A 184 53.62 -4.31 -26.69
C ARG A 184 54.61 -5.34 -27.23
N VAL A 185 54.23 -6.23 -28.15
CA VAL A 185 55.20 -7.15 -28.76
C VAL A 185 55.97 -6.42 -29.87
N TYR A 186 56.94 -5.60 -29.46
CA TYR A 186 57.96 -5.04 -30.35
C TYR A 186 58.91 -6.17 -30.75
N ILE A 187 58.70 -6.77 -31.92
CA ILE A 187 59.64 -7.72 -32.52
C ILE A 187 60.73 -6.87 -33.20
N PRO A 188 61.96 -6.79 -32.70
CA PRO A 188 63.03 -6.12 -33.44
C PRO A 188 63.30 -6.94 -34.71
N GLU A 189 62.98 -6.37 -35.87
CA GLU A 189 63.44 -6.89 -37.16
C GLU A 189 64.97 -6.98 -37.11
N LYS A 190 65.48 -8.22 -37.09
CA LYS A 190 66.90 -8.45 -37.37
C LYS A 190 67.13 -8.19 -38.85
N THR A 191 67.63 -7.01 -39.17
CA THR A 191 68.25 -6.73 -40.46
C THR A 191 69.49 -7.60 -40.59
N TYR A 192 69.36 -8.70 -41.33
CA TYR A 192 70.50 -9.38 -41.91
C TYR A 192 70.98 -8.50 -43.07
N GLU A 193 71.93 -7.60 -42.79
CA GLU A 193 72.68 -6.98 -43.87
C GLU A 193 73.49 -8.06 -44.59
N SER A 194 73.19 -8.19 -45.87
CA SER A 194 73.91 -9.02 -46.82
C SER A 194 74.71 -8.09 -47.74
N ARG A 195 76.02 -8.39 -47.78
CA ARG A 195 77.08 -7.87 -48.66
C ARG A 195 77.83 -6.62 -48.22
#